data_AF-A0A1S9P858-F1
#
_entry.id   AF-A0A1S9P858-F1
#
_cell.length_a   1.000
_cell.length_b   1.000
_cell.length_c   1.000
_cell.angle_alpha   90.00
_cell.angle_beta   90.00
_cell.angle_gamma   90.00
#
_symmetry.space_group_name_H-M   'P 1'
#
loop_
_entity.id
_entity.type
_entity.pdbx_description
1 polymer ?
#
loop_
_entity_poly.entity_id
_entity_poly.type
_entity_poly.pdbx_seq_one_letter_code
_entity_poly.pdbx_strand_id
1 'polypeptide(L)' 'MNLADIKQKKTTGDLQITGNMVGITADNARQALRRVDSKHHAAVCSALTKIITAREQLLNEKHS' A
#
# COMPACT_ATOMS: atom_id res chain seq x y z
N MET A 1 -2.47 1.67 -22.20
CA MET A 1 -2.86 1.55 -20.77
C MET A 1 -3.24 2.92 -20.28
N ASN A 2 -4.46 3.13 -19.82
CA ASN A 2 -4.94 4.46 -19.42
C ASN A 2 -4.41 4.83 -18.01
N LEU A 3 -4.58 6.09 -17.61
CA LEU A 3 -4.09 6.58 -16.32
C LEU A 3 -4.77 5.90 -15.11
N ALA A 4 -6.03 5.47 -15.27
CA ALA A 4 -6.78 4.76 -14.25
C ALA A 4 -6.25 3.33 -14.06
N ASP A 5 -5.91 2.62 -15.14
CA ASP A 5 -5.30 1.29 -15.10
C ASP A 5 -3.96 1.34 -14.36
N ILE A 6 -3.15 2.39 -14.59
CA ILE A 6 -1.85 2.56 -13.93
C ILE A 6 -2.05 2.79 -12.42
N LYS A 7 -3.02 3.63 -12.04
CA LYS A 7 -3.37 3.87 -10.63
C LYS A 7 -3.88 2.59 -9.96
N GLN A 8 -4.76 1.84 -10.63
CA GLN A 8 -5.31 0.60 -10.10
C GLN A 8 -4.24 -0.49 -9.94
N LYS A 9 -3.33 -0.66 -10.92
CA LYS A 9 -2.19 -1.59 -10.78
C LYS A 9 -1.21 -1.15 -9.69
N LYS A 10 -1.00 0.15 -9.49
CA LYS A 10 -0.19 0.68 -8.37
C LYS A 10 -0.84 0.37 -7.02
N THR A 11 -2.15 0.56 -6.87
CA THR A 11 -2.87 0.15 -5.65
C THR A 11 -2.75 -1.35 -5.39
N THR A 12 -2.83 -2.18 -6.42
CA THR A 12 -2.59 -3.63 -6.29
C THR A 12 -1.13 -3.94 -5.93
N GLY A 13 -0.16 -3.23 -6.51
CA GLY A 13 1.25 -3.37 -6.20
C GLY A 13 1.60 -2.98 -4.76
N ASP A 14 1.07 -1.85 -4.28
CA ASP A 14 1.28 -1.39 -2.90
C ASP A 14 0.66 -2.38 -1.90
N LEU A 15 -0.51 -2.95 -2.22
CA LEU A 15 -1.13 -4.02 -1.40
C LEU A 15 -0.33 -5.32 -1.44
N GLN A 16 0.32 -5.66 -2.56
CA GLN A 16 1.21 -6.82 -2.66
C GLN A 16 2.42 -6.65 -1.74
N ILE A 17 3.08 -5.49 -1.81
CA ILE A 17 4.24 -5.16 -0.97
C ILE A 17 3.83 -5.15 0.51
N THR A 18 2.70 -4.50 0.81
CA THR A 18 2.14 -4.43 2.16
C THR A 18 1.84 -5.82 2.72
N GLY A 19 1.20 -6.67 1.91
CA GLY A 19 0.93 -8.06 2.28
C GLY A 19 2.23 -8.80 2.63
N ASN A 20 3.24 -8.70 1.78
CA ASN A 20 4.55 -9.31 2.03
C ASN A 20 5.22 -8.78 3.31
N MET A 21 5.13 -7.47 3.59
CA MET A 21 5.70 -6.86 4.80
C MET A 21 5.02 -7.34 6.09
N VAL A 22 3.72 -7.60 6.04
CA VAL A 22 2.91 -8.03 7.20
C VAL A 22 2.82 -9.57 7.30
N GLY A 23 3.21 -10.29 6.27
CA GLY A 23 3.12 -11.75 6.20
C GLY A 23 1.72 -12.28 5.83
N ILE A 24 0.97 -11.54 5.02
CA ILE A 24 -0.38 -11.90 4.56
C ILE A 24 -0.54 -11.70 3.04
N THR A 25 -1.60 -12.26 2.44
CA THR A 25 -1.89 -12.03 1.01
C THR A 25 -2.32 -10.58 0.76
N ALA A 26 -2.16 -10.10 -0.48
CA ALA A 26 -2.62 -8.78 -0.90
C ALA A 26 -4.14 -8.60 -0.68
N ASP A 27 -4.94 -9.65 -0.89
CA ASP A 27 -6.37 -9.62 -0.62
C ASP A 27 -6.69 -9.52 0.87
N ASN A 28 -5.94 -10.21 1.73
CA ASN A 28 -6.09 -10.08 3.18
C ASN A 28 -5.64 -8.68 3.66
N ALA A 29 -4.59 -8.11 3.08
CA ALA A 29 -4.20 -6.72 3.33
C ALA A 29 -5.33 -5.74 2.94
N ARG A 30 -5.95 -5.95 1.78
CA ARG A 30 -7.11 -5.15 1.33
C ARG A 30 -8.30 -5.28 2.29
N GLN A 31 -8.60 -6.48 2.77
CA GLN A 31 -9.66 -6.69 3.75
C GLN A 31 -9.33 -6.07 5.10
N ALA A 32 -8.10 -6.21 5.58
CA ALA A 32 -7.64 -5.65 6.84
C ALA A 32 -7.70 -4.12 6.85
N LEU A 33 -7.46 -3.44 5.73
CA LEU A 33 -7.68 -1.98 5.62
C LEU A 33 -9.13 -1.57 5.88
N ARG A 34 -10.10 -2.36 5.41
CA ARG A 34 -11.53 -2.05 5.50
C ARG A 34 -12.13 -2.40 6.87
N ARG A 35 -11.47 -3.29 7.61
CA ARG A 35 -11.93 -3.82 8.90
C ARG A 35 -11.01 -3.31 10.01
N VAL A 36 -11.42 -2.23 10.67
CA VAL A 36 -10.62 -1.56 11.73
C VAL A 36 -10.33 -2.49 12.91
N ASP A 37 -11.21 -3.46 13.14
CA ASP A 37 -11.10 -4.53 14.15
C ASP A 37 -10.18 -5.69 13.73
N SER A 38 -9.68 -5.72 12.49
CA SER A 38 -8.75 -6.76 12.06
C SER A 38 -7.46 -6.73 12.87
N LYS A 39 -7.00 -7.91 13.31
CA LYS A 39 -5.69 -8.07 13.98
C LYS A 39 -4.50 -7.56 13.16
N HIS A 40 -4.66 -7.44 11.83
CA HIS A 40 -3.63 -6.92 10.93
C HIS A 40 -3.86 -5.45 10.54
N HIS A 41 -4.96 -4.80 10.96
CA HIS A 41 -5.31 -3.45 10.54
C HIS A 41 -4.18 -2.45 10.78
N ALA A 42 -3.71 -2.35 12.04
CA ALA A 42 -2.65 -1.43 12.42
C ALA A 42 -1.33 -1.70 11.66
N ALA A 43 -0.95 -2.97 11.50
CA ALA A 43 0.25 -3.36 10.79
C ALA A 43 0.19 -3.01 9.29
N VAL A 44 -0.97 -3.24 8.66
CA VAL A 44 -1.23 -2.91 7.26
C VAL A 44 -1.22 -1.39 7.04
N CYS A 45 -1.86 -0.62 7.92
CA CYS A 45 -1.81 0.84 7.86
C CYS A 45 -0.37 1.36 8.00
N SER A 46 0.39 0.86 8.99
CA SER A 46 1.79 1.27 9.18
C SER A 46 2.67 0.96 7.95
N ALA A 47 2.53 -0.22 7.37
CA ALA A 47 3.27 -0.61 6.17
C ALA A 47 2.89 0.26 4.95
N LEU A 48 1.60 0.53 4.74
CA LEU A 48 1.15 1.41 3.66
C LEU A 48 1.64 2.85 3.83
N THR A 49 1.60 3.39 5.05
CA THR A 49 2.14 4.72 5.33
C THR A 49 3.62 4.80 4.96
N LYS A 50 4.44 3.80 5.34
CA LYS A 50 5.86 3.76 4.95
C LYS A 50 6.05 3.80 3.43
N ILE A 51 5.26 3.02 2.69
CA ILE A 51 5.32 3.00 1.22
C ILE A 51 4.95 4.37 0.64
N ILE A 52 3.85 4.97 1.09
CA ILE A 52 3.38 6.27 0.61
C ILE A 52 4.42 7.35 0.90
N THR A 53 4.92 7.44 2.13
CA THR A 53 5.93 8.42 2.52
C THR A 53 7.21 8.28 1.71
N ALA A 54 7.70 7.05 1.49
CA ALA A 54 8.88 6.81 0.67
C ALA A 54 8.66 7.27 -0.79
N ARG A 55 7.45 7.08 -1.34
CA ARG A 55 7.11 7.56 -2.69
C ARG A 55 7.04 9.07 -2.77
N GLU A 56 6.47 9.73 -1.75
CA GLU A 56 6.42 11.19 -1.67
C GLU A 56 7.82 11.80 -1.58
N GLN A 57 8.70 11.22 -0.78
CA GLN A 57 10.11 11.63 -0.69
C GLN A 57 10.80 11.54 -2.07
N LEU A 58 10.69 10.40 -2.75
CA LEU A 58 11.29 10.21 -4.08
C LEU A 58 10.73 11.16 -5.15
N LEU A 59 9.45 11.54 -5.04
CA LEU A 59 8.84 12.51 -5.96
C LEU A 59 9.37 13.92 -5.69
N ASN A 60 9.51 14.31 -4.42
CA ASN A 60 10.03 15.62 -4.04
C ASN A 60 11.52 15.78 -4.39
N GLU A 61 12.32 14.73 -4.24
CA GLU A 61 13.73 14.71 -4.66
C GLU A 61 13.91 14.88 -6.17
N LYS A 62 12.99 14.33 -6.99
CA LYS A 62 13.05 14.46 -8.45
C LYS A 62 12.59 15.80 -8.99
N HIS A 63 11.87 16.58 -8.19
CA HIS A 63 11.33 17.89 -8.55
C HIS A 63 12.14 19.06 -7.94
N SER A 64 13.21 18.75 -7.20
CA SER A 64 14.19 19.71 -6.67
C SER A 64 15.43 19.77 -7.56
#